data_AF-A0A7W1YE27-F1
#
_entry.id   AF-A0A7W1YE27-F1
#
_cell.length_a   1.000
_cell.length_b   1.000
_cell.length_c   1.000
_cell.angle_alpha   90.00
_cell.angle_beta   90.00
_cell.angle_gamma   90.00
#
_symmetry.space_group_name_H-M   'P 1'
#
loop_
_entity.id
_entity.type
_entity.pdbx_description
1 polymer ?
#
loop_
_entity_poly.entity_id
_entity_poly.type
_entity_poly.pdbx_seq_one_letter_code
_entity_poly.pdbx_strand_id
1 'polypeptide(L)'
;MGISVNGFASTPFNVAVGGTDYGDTYAGTNAQYWKTKNNAAYGSAKSYIPEIPWNNSCASSLITNVEGYSTPYGINGFCNSPIGEEFFLTTASGSGGPSSCANGETSPLANTPAVSGTCSGYRKPNYQKGVFGNPNDRVRDLPDVSLFAANGAWGHYYVLCYSDPTPGAGGAPCTGDPAGWSGGGGTSFAAPILAGIQALVNESVGTPQGNPNYVYYSLARQEFGRTGKNSCVSTLGNSIESDCVFNDVVQGDMDVNCFGPFNCYDPSGSNGVLSITSKQYSNAYNSRLGWDFATGIGTLNVSNLVTHWNFAF
;
A
#
# COMPACT_ATOMS: atom_id res chain seq x y z
N MET A 1 2.48 -10.55 16.00
CA MET A 1 3.47 -9.56 15.50
C MET A 1 2.82 -8.20 15.64
N GLY A 2 3.53 -7.20 16.14
CA GLY A 2 3.00 -5.83 16.27
C GLY A 2 3.19 -5.02 14.98
N ILE A 3 3.36 -3.70 15.11
CA ILE A 3 3.59 -2.72 14.02
C ILE A 3 4.98 -2.83 13.35
N SER A 4 5.54 -4.04 13.23
CA SER A 4 6.83 -4.26 12.58
C SER A 4 6.72 -4.12 11.06
N VAL A 5 7.79 -3.63 10.44
CA VAL A 5 7.86 -3.42 8.99
C VAL A 5 8.85 -4.35 8.32
N ASN A 6 8.80 -4.43 6.99
CA ASN A 6 9.71 -5.22 6.19
C ASN A 6 11.17 -4.75 6.37
N GLY A 7 12.03 -5.65 6.85
CA GLY A 7 13.46 -5.35 7.09
C GLY A 7 14.24 -5.03 5.82
N PHE A 8 13.94 -5.69 4.70
CA PHE A 8 14.61 -5.45 3.42
C PHE A 8 14.26 -4.09 2.82
N ALA A 9 13.02 -3.63 2.98
CA ALA A 9 12.57 -2.33 2.51
C ALA A 9 12.99 -1.17 3.44
N SER A 10 13.39 -1.47 4.69
CA SER A 10 13.65 -0.45 5.73
C SER A 10 14.91 0.37 5.50
N THR A 11 15.86 -0.12 4.70
CA THR A 11 17.08 0.62 4.37
C THR A 11 16.76 1.91 3.61
N PRO A 12 17.48 3.03 3.86
CA PRO A 12 17.28 4.27 3.12
C PRO A 12 17.87 4.23 1.70
N PHE A 13 18.50 3.12 1.29
CA PHE A 13 19.22 2.99 0.03
C PHE A 13 18.43 2.30 -1.09
N ASN A 14 17.20 1.86 -0.81
CA ASN A 14 16.27 1.35 -1.80
C ASN A 14 14.94 2.12 -1.74
N VAL A 15 14.11 1.87 -2.74
CA VAL A 15 12.72 2.33 -2.75
C VAL A 15 11.87 1.25 -2.09
N ALA A 16 11.11 1.63 -1.06
CA ALA A 16 10.06 0.79 -0.51
C ALA A 16 8.77 1.02 -1.32
N VAL A 17 8.20 -0.06 -1.84
CA VAL A 17 6.98 -0.02 -2.65
C VAL A 17 5.83 -0.64 -1.87
N GLY A 18 4.82 0.17 -1.55
CA GLY A 18 3.59 -0.28 -0.93
C GLY A 18 2.56 -0.75 -1.96
N GLY A 19 1.34 -1.01 -1.48
CA GLY A 19 0.28 -1.59 -2.29
C GLY A 19 -1.05 -0.85 -2.22
N THR A 20 -1.66 -0.60 -3.38
CA THR A 20 -3.03 -0.08 -3.53
C THR A 20 -3.99 -1.10 -4.15
N ASP A 21 -5.29 -0.85 -3.98
CA ASP A 21 -6.38 -1.44 -4.76
C ASP A 21 -7.19 -0.29 -5.40
N TYR A 22 -8.13 -0.61 -6.30
CA TYR A 22 -9.11 0.34 -6.79
C TYR A 22 -10.34 0.39 -5.87
N GLY A 23 -10.77 1.61 -5.55
CA GLY A 23 -11.94 1.88 -4.69
C GLY A 23 -13.27 1.97 -5.43
N ASP A 24 -13.29 1.75 -6.75
CA ASP A 24 -14.49 1.88 -7.58
C ASP A 24 -15.58 0.86 -7.21
N THR A 25 -15.19 -0.38 -6.89
CA THR A 25 -16.13 -1.43 -6.43
C THR A 25 -16.72 -1.08 -5.07
N TYR A 26 -15.89 -0.64 -4.11
CA TYR A 26 -16.37 -0.14 -2.81
C TYR A 26 -17.37 1.01 -2.97
N ALA A 27 -17.08 1.95 -3.87
CA ALA A 27 -17.93 3.11 -4.13
C ALA A 27 -19.15 2.82 -5.03
N GLY A 28 -19.25 1.63 -5.64
CA GLY A 28 -20.31 1.30 -6.60
C GLY A 28 -20.22 2.08 -7.93
N THR A 29 -19.01 2.46 -8.35
CA THR A 29 -18.75 3.36 -9.49
C THR A 29 -18.05 2.68 -10.67
N ASN A 30 -17.93 1.35 -10.71
CA ASN A 30 -17.22 0.63 -11.78
C ASN A 30 -17.64 1.07 -13.20
N ALA A 31 -18.94 1.32 -13.42
CA ALA A 31 -19.46 1.74 -14.72
C ALA A 31 -18.93 3.11 -15.19
N GLN A 32 -18.42 3.95 -14.29
CA GLN A 32 -17.76 5.21 -14.63
C GLN A 32 -16.37 4.98 -15.23
N TYR A 33 -15.64 3.98 -14.74
CA TYR A 33 -14.22 3.76 -15.02
C TYR A 33 -13.94 2.65 -16.03
N TRP A 34 -14.85 1.68 -16.17
CA TRP A 34 -14.69 0.53 -17.06
C TRP A 34 -15.72 0.53 -18.19
N LYS A 35 -15.28 0.17 -19.40
CA LYS A 35 -16.16 -0.14 -20.53
C LYS A 35 -16.78 -1.52 -20.33
N THR A 36 -18.01 -1.71 -20.81
CA THR A 36 -18.69 -3.02 -20.79
C THR A 36 -18.11 -4.03 -21.79
N LYS A 37 -17.23 -3.58 -22.69
CA LYS A 37 -16.52 -4.41 -23.66
C LYS A 37 -15.06 -4.01 -23.69
N ASN A 38 -14.20 -5.04 -23.74
CA ASN A 38 -12.79 -4.87 -23.95
C ASN A 38 -12.48 -4.47 -25.40
N ASN A 39 -11.38 -3.74 -25.59
CA ASN A 39 -10.83 -3.50 -26.93
C ASN A 39 -10.06 -4.75 -27.43
N ALA A 40 -9.47 -4.67 -28.63
CA ALA A 40 -8.73 -5.79 -29.23
C ALA A 40 -7.47 -6.22 -28.43
N ALA A 41 -6.99 -5.40 -27.51
CA ALA A 41 -5.89 -5.68 -26.60
C ALA A 41 -6.37 -5.96 -25.17
N TYR A 42 -7.65 -6.31 -24.99
CA TYR A 42 -8.28 -6.62 -23.71
C TYR A 42 -8.42 -5.45 -22.72
N GLY A 43 -8.13 -4.21 -23.13
CA GLY A 43 -8.26 -3.03 -22.27
C GLY A 43 -9.68 -2.46 -22.23
N SER A 44 -10.14 -2.07 -21.04
CA SER A 44 -11.46 -1.45 -20.81
C SER A 44 -11.47 -0.25 -19.89
N ALA A 45 -10.35 0.09 -19.23
CA ALA A 45 -10.23 1.32 -18.45
C ALA A 45 -10.47 2.56 -19.33
N LYS A 46 -11.23 3.53 -18.80
CA LYS A 46 -11.61 4.78 -19.48
C LYS A 46 -10.73 5.97 -19.09
N SER A 47 -10.25 5.97 -17.84
CA SER A 47 -9.53 7.07 -17.20
C SER A 47 -8.79 6.54 -15.97
N TYR A 48 -8.16 7.44 -15.21
CA TYR A 48 -7.74 7.16 -13.84
C TYR A 48 -8.92 6.65 -13.01
N ILE A 49 -8.65 5.66 -12.15
CA ILE A 49 -9.61 4.97 -11.29
C ILE A 49 -9.21 5.28 -9.84
N PRO A 50 -10.15 5.67 -8.96
CA PRO A 50 -9.83 5.92 -7.56
C PRO A 50 -9.09 4.77 -6.91
N GLU A 51 -8.03 5.09 -6.19
CA GLU A 51 -7.21 4.12 -5.47
C GLU A 51 -7.40 4.23 -3.95
N ILE A 52 -7.33 3.09 -3.28
CA ILE A 52 -7.39 2.90 -1.82
C ILE A 52 -6.18 2.06 -1.38
N PRO A 53 -5.75 2.07 -0.11
CA PRO A 53 -4.74 1.13 0.36
C PRO A 53 -5.21 -0.31 0.15
N TRP A 54 -4.32 -1.19 -0.29
CA TRP A 54 -4.66 -2.60 -0.41
C TRP A 54 -4.79 -3.24 0.97
N ASN A 55 -5.97 -3.79 1.30
CA ASN A 55 -6.21 -4.46 2.57
C ASN A 55 -7.31 -5.53 2.43
N ASN A 56 -6.93 -6.80 2.54
CA ASN A 56 -7.86 -7.94 2.54
C ASN A 56 -8.27 -8.40 3.93
N SER A 57 -7.73 -7.78 4.99
CA SER A 57 -7.97 -8.24 6.34
C SER A 57 -9.33 -7.80 6.84
N CYS A 58 -9.89 -8.56 7.78
CA CYS A 58 -11.10 -8.17 8.50
C CYS A 58 -10.92 -6.87 9.28
N ALA A 59 -9.68 -6.42 9.53
CA ALA A 59 -9.40 -5.15 10.18
C ALA A 59 -9.51 -3.94 9.23
N SER A 60 -9.63 -4.17 7.92
CA SER A 60 -9.90 -3.13 6.91
C SER A 60 -11.19 -2.38 7.26
N SER A 61 -11.10 -1.06 7.44
CA SER A 61 -12.28 -0.23 7.68
C SER A 61 -13.30 -0.31 6.54
N LEU A 62 -12.84 -0.43 5.29
CA LEU A 62 -13.71 -0.48 4.12
C LEU A 62 -14.43 -1.83 4.00
N ILE A 63 -13.74 -2.95 4.21
CA ILE A 63 -14.39 -4.28 4.20
C ILE A 63 -15.34 -4.40 5.38
N THR A 64 -14.91 -4.02 6.58
CA THR A 64 -15.76 -4.00 7.79
C THR A 64 -17.07 -3.25 7.52
N ASN A 65 -16.97 -2.09 6.86
CA ASN A 65 -18.13 -1.27 6.53
C ASN A 65 -19.07 -1.93 5.52
N VAL A 66 -18.55 -2.53 4.44
CA VAL A 66 -19.38 -3.20 3.42
C VAL A 66 -20.06 -4.46 3.96
N GLU A 67 -19.39 -5.19 4.86
CA GLU A 67 -19.95 -6.36 5.54
C GLU A 67 -20.96 -5.99 6.64
N GLY A 68 -21.25 -4.69 6.82
CA GLY A 68 -22.33 -4.22 7.69
C GLY A 68 -21.94 -4.04 9.16
N TYR A 69 -20.65 -4.03 9.48
CA TYR A 69 -20.14 -3.85 10.84
C TYR A 69 -19.67 -2.41 11.08
N SER A 70 -19.81 -1.94 12.32
CA SER A 70 -19.34 -0.61 12.72
C SER A 70 -17.90 -0.60 13.20
N THR A 71 -17.39 -1.74 13.67
CA THR A 71 -16.02 -1.92 14.15
C THR A 71 -15.48 -3.31 13.77
N PRO A 72 -14.17 -3.43 13.52
CA PRO A 72 -13.57 -4.72 13.23
C PRO A 72 -13.29 -5.57 14.48
N TYR A 73 -13.20 -4.97 15.66
CA TYR A 73 -12.81 -5.62 16.92
C TYR A 73 -13.97 -5.87 17.89
N GLY A 74 -13.71 -6.66 18.93
CA GLY A 74 -14.68 -7.01 19.96
C GLY A 74 -15.48 -8.26 19.59
N ILE A 75 -16.19 -8.84 20.58
CA ILE A 75 -16.97 -10.08 20.37
C ILE A 75 -18.05 -9.96 19.28
N ASN A 76 -18.56 -8.74 19.03
CA ASN A 76 -19.53 -8.44 17.99
C ASN A 76 -18.91 -7.71 16.77
N GLY A 77 -17.57 -7.58 16.72
CA GLY A 77 -16.85 -6.94 15.63
C GLY A 77 -16.65 -7.88 14.44
N PHE A 78 -16.36 -7.29 13.28
CA PHE A 78 -16.25 -8.07 12.03
C PHE A 78 -15.21 -9.19 12.09
N CYS A 79 -14.03 -8.95 12.68
CA CYS A 79 -12.99 -9.99 12.81
C CYS A 79 -13.37 -11.18 13.71
N ASN A 80 -14.45 -11.07 14.50
CA ASN A 80 -14.99 -12.16 15.32
C ASN A 80 -16.36 -12.64 14.82
N SER A 81 -16.75 -12.25 13.60
CA SER A 81 -17.95 -12.77 12.93
C SER A 81 -17.63 -14.06 12.15
N PRO A 82 -18.62 -14.93 11.89
CA PRO A 82 -18.40 -16.13 11.09
C PRO A 82 -17.74 -15.85 9.73
N ILE A 83 -18.19 -14.79 9.03
CA ILE A 83 -17.64 -14.39 7.74
C ILE A 83 -16.20 -13.87 7.88
N GLY A 84 -15.95 -13.00 8.86
CA GLY A 84 -14.62 -12.46 9.11
C GLY A 84 -13.59 -13.53 9.46
N GLU A 85 -13.99 -14.49 10.30
CA GLU A 85 -13.16 -15.62 10.71
C GLU A 85 -12.87 -16.60 9.57
N GLU A 86 -13.87 -16.89 8.73
CA GLU A 86 -13.75 -17.85 7.64
C GLU A 86 -12.94 -17.28 6.46
N PHE A 87 -13.11 -16.00 6.12
CA PHE A 87 -12.63 -15.45 4.85
C PHE A 87 -11.62 -14.30 4.95
N PHE A 88 -11.51 -13.62 6.11
CA PHE A 88 -10.79 -12.34 6.20
C PHE A 88 -9.70 -12.30 7.29
N LEU A 89 -9.39 -13.41 7.97
CA LEU A 89 -8.23 -13.51 8.85
C LEU A 89 -6.95 -13.68 8.02
N THR A 90 -6.36 -12.56 7.63
CA THR A 90 -5.16 -12.51 6.80
C THR A 90 -4.33 -11.27 7.09
N THR A 91 -3.02 -11.38 6.84
CA THR A 91 -2.07 -10.26 6.87
C THR A 91 -1.80 -9.69 5.46
N ALA A 92 -2.56 -10.12 4.45
CA ALA A 92 -2.43 -9.64 3.07
C ALA A 92 -2.90 -8.18 2.95
N SER A 93 -1.94 -7.26 2.89
CA SER A 93 -2.17 -5.82 2.83
C SER A 93 -0.93 -5.07 2.29
N GLY A 94 -1.05 -3.78 2.02
CA GLY A 94 -0.08 -2.92 1.34
C GLY A 94 1.28 -2.78 2.04
N SER A 95 1.36 -2.98 3.36
CA SER A 95 2.55 -2.88 4.21
C SER A 95 3.21 -1.49 4.26
N GLY A 96 3.60 -1.10 5.47
CA GLY A 96 4.33 0.14 5.75
C GLY A 96 4.37 0.39 7.26
N GLY A 97 5.01 1.49 7.65
CA GLY A 97 5.28 1.82 9.05
C GLY A 97 6.68 2.42 9.26
N PRO A 98 7.01 2.82 10.50
CA PRO A 98 8.35 3.27 10.84
C PRO A 98 9.32 2.09 10.95
N SER A 99 10.52 2.23 10.37
CA SER A 99 11.61 1.29 10.61
C SER A 99 11.97 1.26 12.09
N SER A 100 12.18 0.06 12.62
CA SER A 100 12.19 -0.13 14.07
C SER A 100 13.36 -0.96 14.60
N CYS A 101 13.97 -1.82 13.76
CA CYS A 101 15.22 -2.51 14.12
C CYS A 101 16.16 -2.65 12.92
N ALA A 102 17.07 -1.69 12.79
CA ALA A 102 18.15 -1.67 11.80
C ALA A 102 19.54 -1.85 12.45
N ASN A 103 19.67 -1.40 13.70
CA ASN A 103 20.86 -1.56 14.53
C ASN A 103 20.46 -2.02 15.93
N GLY A 104 21.40 -2.61 16.67
CA GLY A 104 21.14 -3.16 17.99
C GLY A 104 20.54 -4.56 17.91
N GLU A 105 20.06 -5.06 19.04
CA GLU A 105 19.57 -6.42 19.19
C GLU A 105 18.15 -6.41 19.77
N THR A 106 17.32 -7.34 19.28
CA THR A 106 16.01 -7.61 19.86
C THR A 106 16.18 -8.15 21.28
N SER A 107 15.21 -7.90 22.17
CA SER A 107 15.22 -8.49 23.50
C SER A 107 15.31 -10.03 23.42
N PRO A 108 16.23 -10.68 24.17
CA PRO A 108 16.32 -12.13 24.22
C PRO A 108 15.24 -12.75 25.14
N LEU A 109 14.46 -11.92 25.85
CA LEU A 109 13.44 -12.40 26.78
C LEU A 109 12.20 -12.88 26.03
N ALA A 110 11.61 -13.97 26.50
CA ALA A 110 10.29 -14.40 26.05
C ALA A 110 9.23 -13.35 26.41
N ASN A 111 8.15 -13.29 25.63
CA ASN A 111 7.02 -12.38 25.85
C ASN A 111 7.41 -10.89 25.84
N THR A 112 8.38 -10.49 25.01
CA THR A 112 8.64 -9.09 24.68
C THR A 112 8.28 -8.80 23.21
N PRO A 113 8.01 -7.54 22.83
CA PRO A 113 7.75 -7.21 21.43
C PRO A 113 8.91 -7.67 20.53
N ALA A 114 8.58 -8.10 19.30
CA ALA A 114 9.59 -8.51 18.31
C ALA A 114 10.63 -7.41 18.05
N VAL A 115 10.22 -6.14 18.18
CA VAL A 115 11.12 -4.99 18.12
C VAL A 115 11.18 -4.36 19.50
N SER A 116 12.23 -4.69 20.24
CA SER A 116 12.49 -4.29 21.62
C SER A 116 13.98 -4.40 21.93
N GLY A 117 14.38 -4.31 23.20
CA GLY A 117 15.80 -4.38 23.57
C GLY A 117 16.54 -3.09 23.18
N THR A 118 17.64 -3.23 22.45
CA THR A 118 18.45 -2.09 21.96
C THR A 118 18.18 -1.76 20.49
N CYS A 119 17.23 -2.46 19.86
CA CYS A 119 16.80 -2.19 18.49
C CYS A 119 16.49 -0.70 18.27
N SER A 120 17.06 -0.16 17.19
CA SER A 120 16.74 1.16 16.67
C SER A 120 16.55 1.09 15.16
N GLY A 121 15.51 1.77 14.65
CA GLY A 121 15.29 1.95 13.21
C GLY A 121 16.43 2.69 12.49
N TYR A 122 16.38 2.69 11.17
CA TYR A 122 17.29 3.52 10.37
C TYR A 122 16.97 4.98 10.65
N ARG A 123 18.00 5.83 10.77
CA ARG A 123 17.78 7.28 10.92
C ARG A 123 17.01 7.83 9.71
N LYS A 124 16.04 8.71 9.96
CA LYS A 124 15.26 9.39 8.90
C LYS A 124 16.21 10.01 7.86
N PRO A 125 16.19 9.53 6.60
CA PRO A 125 17.04 10.07 5.56
C PRO A 125 16.67 11.53 5.29
N ASN A 126 17.64 12.32 4.85
CA ASN A 126 17.42 13.75 4.57
C ASN A 126 16.37 13.97 3.48
N TYR A 127 16.34 13.13 2.45
CA TYR A 127 15.35 13.23 1.37
C TYR A 127 13.92 13.07 1.88
N GLN A 128 13.66 12.26 2.91
CA GLN A 128 12.31 11.99 3.40
C GLN A 128 11.73 13.14 4.24
N LYS A 129 12.57 14.05 4.72
CA LYS A 129 12.16 15.14 5.60
C LYS A 129 11.36 16.21 4.84
N GLY A 130 10.37 16.76 5.53
CA GLY A 130 9.66 17.97 5.12
C GLY A 130 8.57 17.77 4.07
N VAL A 131 8.30 16.53 3.63
CA VAL A 131 7.08 16.22 2.86
C VAL A 131 5.88 16.33 3.81
N PHE A 132 4.82 17.00 3.36
CA PHE A 132 3.57 17.11 4.12
C PHE A 132 3.03 15.72 4.47
N GLY A 133 2.58 15.53 5.72
CA GLY A 133 2.12 14.24 6.21
C GLY A 133 3.22 13.30 6.74
N ASN A 134 4.49 13.43 6.33
CA ASN A 134 5.53 12.53 6.86
C ASN A 134 5.88 12.90 8.33
N PRO A 135 5.80 11.95 9.29
CA PRO A 135 6.05 12.22 10.71
C PRO A 135 7.46 12.78 11.00
N ASN A 136 7.67 13.38 12.17
CA ASN A 136 9.03 13.75 12.63
C ASN A 136 9.51 12.85 13.78
N ASP A 137 9.46 11.55 13.54
CA ASP A 137 9.80 10.46 14.47
C ASP A 137 11.28 10.02 14.42
N ARG A 138 12.08 10.66 13.55
CA ARG A 138 13.53 10.49 13.40
C ARG A 138 13.97 9.15 12.81
N VAL A 139 13.06 8.29 12.36
CA VAL A 139 13.38 7.01 11.71
C VAL A 139 12.93 6.96 10.24
N ARG A 140 13.44 6.03 9.43
CA ARG A 140 12.99 5.84 8.04
C ARG A 140 11.58 5.27 8.05
N ASP A 141 10.66 5.91 7.33
CA ASP A 141 9.27 5.46 7.23
C ASP A 141 8.97 4.82 5.89
N LEU A 142 8.10 3.81 5.86
CA LEU A 142 7.73 3.05 4.67
C LEU A 142 6.22 3.13 4.42
N PRO A 143 5.78 2.96 3.15
CA PRO A 143 6.59 2.87 1.93
C PRO A 143 7.06 4.26 1.46
N ASP A 144 7.84 4.32 0.38
CA ASP A 144 8.17 5.58 -0.29
C ASP A 144 7.05 5.98 -1.25
N VAL A 145 6.61 5.05 -2.09
CA VAL A 145 5.49 5.17 -3.03
C VAL A 145 4.71 3.86 -3.05
N SER A 146 3.52 3.85 -3.61
CA SER A 146 2.74 2.63 -3.83
C SER A 146 2.39 2.43 -5.30
N LEU A 147 2.10 1.19 -5.67
CA LEU A 147 1.44 0.84 -6.93
C LEU A 147 0.34 -0.18 -6.64
N PHE A 148 -0.49 -0.46 -7.63
CA PHE A 148 -1.51 -1.50 -7.53
C PHE A 148 -0.89 -2.83 -7.08
N ALA A 149 -1.51 -3.46 -6.10
CA ALA A 149 -1.04 -4.70 -5.47
C ALA A 149 -2.19 -5.62 -5.06
N ALA A 150 -3.44 -5.29 -5.39
CA ALA A 150 -4.55 -6.12 -5.00
C ALA A 150 -4.58 -7.47 -5.71
N ASN A 151 -5.27 -8.42 -5.06
CA ASN A 151 -5.39 -9.80 -5.51
C ASN A 151 -6.85 -10.32 -5.46
N GLY A 152 -7.83 -9.41 -5.46
CA GLY A 152 -9.22 -9.77 -5.76
C GLY A 152 -10.29 -9.38 -4.74
N ALA A 153 -9.94 -8.82 -3.57
CA ALA A 153 -10.93 -8.46 -2.55
C ALA A 153 -12.01 -7.49 -3.09
N TRP A 154 -11.60 -6.52 -3.91
CA TRP A 154 -12.50 -5.58 -4.60
C TRP A 154 -12.74 -5.93 -6.07
N GLY A 155 -12.44 -7.17 -6.47
CA GLY A 155 -12.62 -7.65 -7.85
C GLY A 155 -11.48 -7.31 -8.82
N HIS A 156 -10.35 -6.80 -8.30
CA HIS A 156 -9.20 -6.41 -9.11
C HIS A 156 -7.95 -7.22 -8.74
N TYR A 157 -7.18 -7.62 -9.74
CA TYR A 157 -5.92 -8.35 -9.57
C TYR A 157 -5.03 -8.24 -10.82
N TYR A 158 -3.74 -8.58 -10.68
CA TYR A 158 -2.87 -8.78 -11.83
C TYR A 158 -3.04 -10.16 -12.43
N VAL A 159 -3.12 -10.25 -13.75
CA VAL A 159 -3.01 -11.52 -14.47
C VAL A 159 -1.55 -11.97 -14.51
N LEU A 160 -1.32 -13.26 -14.29
CA LEU A 160 -0.02 -13.90 -14.37
C LEU A 160 -0.17 -15.26 -15.06
N CYS A 161 0.93 -15.74 -15.63
CA CYS A 161 0.98 -17.03 -16.28
C CYS A 161 2.24 -17.77 -15.90
N TYR A 162 2.10 -19.09 -15.87
CA TYR A 162 3.20 -19.98 -15.55
C TYR A 162 3.89 -20.42 -16.84
N SER A 163 5.21 -20.34 -16.84
CA SER A 163 6.04 -20.90 -17.91
C SER A 163 6.13 -22.42 -17.84
N ASP A 164 5.92 -23.00 -16.65
CA ASP A 164 5.77 -24.44 -16.46
C ASP A 164 4.27 -24.78 -16.32
N PRO A 165 3.67 -25.46 -17.30
CA PRO A 165 2.26 -25.84 -17.26
C PRO A 165 2.00 -27.17 -16.53
N THR A 166 3.02 -27.78 -15.93
CA THR A 166 2.91 -29.11 -15.32
C THR A 166 1.95 -29.07 -14.11
N PRO A 167 0.86 -29.86 -14.11
CA PRO A 167 -0.10 -29.89 -12.99
C PRO A 167 0.59 -30.22 -11.66
N GLY A 168 0.37 -29.39 -10.64
CA GLY A 168 0.94 -29.56 -9.29
C GLY A 168 2.39 -29.10 -9.12
N ALA A 169 3.06 -28.65 -10.18
CA ALA A 169 4.41 -28.06 -10.13
C ALA A 169 4.42 -26.59 -10.61
N GLY A 170 3.61 -26.27 -11.61
CA GLY A 170 3.38 -24.91 -12.08
C GLY A 170 1.89 -24.57 -12.15
N GLY A 171 1.47 -23.86 -13.20
CA GLY A 171 0.09 -23.38 -13.33
C GLY A 171 -0.32 -23.09 -14.76
N ALA A 172 -1.42 -22.36 -14.96
CA ALA A 172 -1.96 -22.17 -16.30
C ALA A 172 -1.06 -21.26 -17.17
N PRO A 173 -0.80 -21.63 -18.44
CA PRO A 173 -0.16 -20.74 -19.40
C PRO A 173 -1.12 -19.64 -19.89
N CYS A 174 -0.56 -18.56 -20.45
CA CYS A 174 -1.30 -17.47 -21.08
C CYS A 174 -1.84 -17.89 -22.46
N THR A 175 -2.87 -18.73 -22.51
CA THR A 175 -3.50 -19.14 -23.78
C THR A 175 -4.93 -18.62 -23.88
N GLY A 176 -5.29 -18.01 -25.00
CA GLY A 176 -6.65 -17.53 -25.26
C GLY A 176 -6.99 -16.23 -24.51
N ASP A 177 -8.25 -16.12 -24.08
CA ASP A 177 -8.79 -14.95 -23.38
C ASP A 177 -8.15 -14.79 -21.98
N PRO A 178 -7.57 -13.61 -21.65
CA PRO A 178 -7.01 -13.32 -20.34
C PRO A 178 -7.97 -13.46 -19.16
N ALA A 179 -9.28 -13.44 -19.40
CA ALA A 179 -10.28 -13.68 -18.36
C ALA A 179 -10.17 -15.07 -17.71
N GLY A 180 -9.52 -16.03 -18.36
CA GLY A 180 -9.24 -17.36 -17.82
C GLY A 180 -7.84 -17.54 -17.24
N TRP A 181 -7.01 -16.51 -17.23
CA TRP A 181 -5.62 -16.62 -16.74
C TRP A 181 -5.55 -16.60 -15.22
N SER A 182 -4.42 -17.02 -14.67
CA SER A 182 -4.22 -16.97 -13.21
C SER A 182 -4.14 -15.53 -12.73
N GLY A 183 -4.67 -15.27 -11.53
CA GLY A 183 -4.67 -13.97 -10.89
C GLY A 183 -3.77 -13.92 -9.66
N GLY A 184 -3.22 -12.76 -9.37
CA GLY A 184 -2.41 -12.52 -8.18
C GLY A 184 -2.24 -11.04 -7.86
N GLY A 185 -1.47 -10.79 -6.82
CA GLY A 185 -1.14 -9.44 -6.36
C GLY A 185 -0.05 -9.52 -5.31
N GLY A 186 0.01 -8.50 -4.46
CA GLY A 186 1.07 -8.28 -3.50
C GLY A 186 2.05 -7.22 -3.97
N THR A 187 2.72 -6.58 -3.00
CA THR A 187 3.79 -5.63 -3.28
C THR A 187 4.97 -6.28 -4.02
N SER A 188 5.05 -7.61 -4.05
CA SER A 188 5.93 -8.39 -4.92
C SER A 188 5.69 -8.19 -6.42
N PHE A 189 4.48 -7.81 -6.84
CA PHE A 189 4.20 -7.36 -8.21
C PHE A 189 4.52 -5.88 -8.39
N ALA A 190 4.19 -5.05 -7.40
CA ALA A 190 4.45 -3.61 -7.43
C ALA A 190 5.95 -3.28 -7.58
N ALA A 191 6.82 -3.95 -6.82
CA ALA A 191 8.26 -3.69 -6.81
C ALA A 191 8.95 -3.81 -8.21
N PRO A 192 8.81 -4.93 -8.95
CA PRO A 192 9.38 -5.04 -10.29
C PRO A 192 8.71 -4.12 -11.32
N ILE A 193 7.41 -3.80 -11.17
CA ILE A 193 6.74 -2.82 -12.04
C ILE A 193 7.37 -1.42 -11.83
N LEU A 194 7.62 -1.03 -10.58
CA LEU A 194 8.32 0.23 -10.29
C LEU A 194 9.75 0.24 -10.85
N ALA A 195 10.46 -0.88 -10.83
CA ALA A 195 11.75 -0.98 -11.47
C ALA A 195 11.67 -0.74 -12.99
N GLY A 196 10.61 -1.23 -13.65
CA GLY A 196 10.30 -0.92 -15.05
C GLY A 196 10.01 0.57 -15.29
N ILE A 197 9.22 1.20 -14.41
CA ILE A 197 8.97 2.66 -14.45
C ILE A 197 10.30 3.43 -14.31
N GLN A 198 11.17 3.03 -13.39
CA GLN A 198 12.48 3.67 -13.22
C GLN A 198 13.38 3.47 -14.45
N ALA A 199 13.25 2.35 -15.17
CA ALA A 199 13.96 2.15 -16.43
C ALA A 199 13.52 3.15 -17.50
N LEU A 200 12.20 3.43 -17.60
CA LEU A 200 11.67 4.47 -18.50
C LEU A 200 12.19 5.86 -18.14
N VAL A 201 12.29 6.16 -16.84
CA VAL A 201 12.92 7.41 -16.37
C VAL A 201 14.39 7.48 -16.81
N ASN A 202 15.17 6.43 -16.56
CA ASN A 202 16.59 6.38 -16.96
C ASN A 202 16.76 6.56 -18.48
N GLU A 203 15.88 5.95 -19.27
CA GLU A 203 15.84 6.11 -20.73
C GLU A 203 15.54 7.56 -21.13
N SER A 204 14.55 8.19 -20.50
CA SER A 204 14.17 9.58 -20.80
C SER A 204 15.26 10.60 -20.48
N VAL A 205 16.04 10.37 -19.42
CA VAL A 205 17.16 11.25 -19.01
C VAL A 205 18.45 10.89 -19.75
N GLY A 206 18.54 9.69 -20.32
CA GLY A 206 19.73 9.19 -21.04
C GLY A 206 20.86 8.71 -20.13
N THR A 207 20.66 8.63 -18.82
CA THR A 207 21.66 8.14 -17.85
C THR A 207 21.00 7.44 -16.66
N PRO A 208 21.69 6.50 -15.98
CA PRO A 208 21.20 5.92 -14.73
C PRO A 208 21.04 6.98 -13.62
N GLN A 209 19.86 7.04 -13.01
CA GLN A 209 19.54 8.07 -12.00
C GLN A 209 19.94 7.71 -10.56
N GLY A 210 20.35 6.46 -10.30
CA GLY A 210 20.71 6.00 -8.96
C GLY A 210 19.49 5.83 -8.05
N ASN A 211 19.58 6.28 -6.79
CA ASN A 211 18.48 6.17 -5.83
C ASN A 211 17.42 7.25 -6.09
N PRO A 212 16.21 6.90 -6.57
CA PRO A 212 15.22 7.87 -6.99
C PRO A 212 14.49 8.55 -5.83
N ASN A 213 14.64 8.08 -4.59
CA ASN A 213 13.97 8.68 -3.43
C ASN A 213 14.33 10.17 -3.26
N TYR A 214 15.53 10.60 -3.66
CA TYR A 214 15.88 12.01 -3.64
C TYR A 214 14.97 12.85 -4.54
N VAL A 215 14.64 12.34 -5.73
CA VAL A 215 13.75 12.99 -6.69
C VAL A 215 12.30 12.87 -6.24
N TYR A 216 11.83 11.67 -5.87
CA TYR A 216 10.44 11.45 -5.45
C TYR A 216 10.02 12.38 -4.32
N TYR A 217 10.81 12.43 -3.24
CA TYR A 217 10.48 13.28 -2.11
C TYR A 217 10.67 14.77 -2.42
N SER A 218 11.51 15.15 -3.39
CA SER A 218 11.61 16.54 -3.82
C SER A 218 10.38 16.99 -4.60
N LEU A 219 9.93 16.18 -5.55
CA LEU A 219 8.69 16.41 -6.28
C LEU A 219 7.48 16.42 -5.32
N ALA A 220 7.41 15.48 -4.39
CA ALA A 220 6.32 15.42 -3.40
C ALA A 220 6.28 16.67 -2.49
N ARG A 221 7.43 17.21 -2.09
CA ARG A 221 7.48 18.49 -1.35
C ARG A 221 6.93 19.65 -2.15
N GLN A 222 7.26 19.72 -3.45
CA GLN A 222 6.77 20.77 -4.33
C GLN A 222 5.26 20.64 -4.55
N GLU A 223 4.78 19.41 -4.80
CA GLU A 223 3.39 19.11 -5.08
C GLU A 223 2.48 19.33 -3.87
N PHE A 224 2.81 18.74 -2.72
CA PHE A 224 1.98 18.84 -1.52
C PHE A 224 2.13 20.17 -0.79
N GLY A 225 3.24 20.87 -0.99
CA GLY A 225 3.54 22.10 -0.27
C GLY A 225 3.44 21.93 1.24
N ARG A 226 2.77 22.89 1.92
CA ARG A 226 2.63 22.89 3.39
C ARG A 226 1.30 22.34 3.89
N THR A 227 0.34 22.10 3.00
CA THR A 227 -1.07 21.82 3.35
C THR A 227 -1.64 20.60 2.65
N GLY A 228 -0.84 19.89 1.84
CA GLY A 228 -1.33 18.89 0.91
C GLY A 228 -1.92 19.53 -0.35
N LYS A 229 -2.19 18.70 -1.37
CA LYS A 229 -2.79 19.12 -2.64
C LYS A 229 -4.08 18.34 -2.90
N ASN A 230 -5.21 18.91 -2.46
CA ASN A 230 -6.53 18.28 -2.57
C ASN A 230 -6.94 17.93 -4.01
N SER A 231 -6.36 18.60 -5.02
CA SER A 231 -6.64 18.31 -6.42
C SER A 231 -5.93 17.05 -6.95
N CYS A 232 -5.00 16.48 -6.18
CA CYS A 232 -4.30 15.23 -6.49
C CYS A 232 -4.81 14.02 -5.70
N VAL A 233 -5.90 14.15 -4.93
CA VAL A 233 -6.40 13.03 -4.14
C VAL A 233 -7.09 11.98 -5.02
N SER A 234 -6.78 10.70 -4.78
CA SER A 234 -7.19 9.56 -5.59
C SER A 234 -8.71 9.44 -5.73
N THR A 235 -9.45 9.82 -4.69
CA THR A 235 -10.93 9.75 -4.66
C THR A 235 -11.63 10.65 -5.68
N LEU A 236 -10.92 11.63 -6.27
CA LEU A 236 -11.45 12.44 -7.38
C LEU A 236 -11.59 11.63 -8.69
N GLY A 237 -10.91 10.49 -8.81
CA GLY A 237 -10.98 9.63 -9.99
C GLY A 237 -10.69 10.41 -11.27
N ASN A 238 -11.62 10.40 -12.21
CA ASN A 238 -11.45 11.08 -13.50
C ASN A 238 -11.41 12.62 -13.41
N SER A 239 -11.62 13.20 -12.22
CA SER A 239 -11.54 14.64 -11.94
C SER A 239 -10.24 15.05 -11.26
N ILE A 240 -9.29 14.13 -11.09
CA ILE A 240 -7.94 14.45 -10.58
C ILE A 240 -7.25 15.45 -11.50
N GLU A 241 -6.49 16.38 -10.93
CA GLU A 241 -5.76 17.38 -11.72
C GLU A 241 -4.69 16.71 -12.58
N SER A 242 -4.62 17.10 -13.85
CA SER A 242 -3.78 16.43 -14.84
C SER A 242 -2.29 16.62 -14.62
N ASP A 243 -1.87 17.57 -13.78
CA ASP A 243 -0.47 17.88 -13.50
C ASP A 243 0.11 17.10 -12.30
N CYS A 244 -0.72 16.33 -11.58
CA CYS A 244 -0.29 15.55 -10.43
C CYS A 244 0.73 14.49 -10.83
N VAL A 245 1.92 14.56 -10.24
CA VAL A 245 2.96 13.53 -10.32
C VAL A 245 2.58 12.34 -9.45
N PHE A 246 2.00 12.59 -8.27
CA PHE A 246 1.52 11.56 -7.36
C PHE A 246 0.01 11.65 -7.20
N ASN A 247 -0.67 10.51 -7.25
CA ASN A 247 -2.07 10.43 -6.82
C ASN A 247 -2.07 10.08 -5.33
N ASP A 248 -2.55 11.03 -4.52
CA ASP A 248 -2.54 10.98 -3.06
C ASP A 248 -3.71 10.10 -2.58
N VAL A 249 -3.41 8.95 -1.98
CA VAL A 249 -4.42 7.98 -1.56
C VAL A 249 -4.90 8.33 -0.16
N VAL A 250 -6.19 8.65 -0.01
CA VAL A 250 -6.71 9.27 1.22
C VAL A 250 -7.94 8.56 1.83
N GLN A 251 -8.30 7.38 1.31
CA GLN A 251 -9.46 6.61 1.80
C GLN A 251 -9.09 5.16 2.10
N GLY A 252 -9.30 4.75 3.35
CA GLY A 252 -9.06 3.39 3.83
C GLY A 252 -7.77 3.27 4.64
N ASP A 253 -7.45 2.05 5.05
CA ASP A 253 -6.29 1.74 5.88
C ASP A 253 -5.66 0.42 5.46
N MET A 254 -4.53 0.09 6.08
CA MET A 254 -3.85 -1.20 5.94
C MET A 254 -3.69 -1.92 7.29
N ASP A 255 -4.61 -1.68 8.23
CA ASP A 255 -4.62 -2.40 9.50
C ASP A 255 -5.06 -3.86 9.26
N VAL A 256 -4.40 -4.80 9.93
CA VAL A 256 -4.69 -6.23 9.83
C VAL A 256 -5.15 -6.81 11.17
N ASN A 257 -5.80 -7.97 11.16
CA ASN A 257 -6.06 -8.72 12.38
C ASN A 257 -4.75 -9.10 13.08
N CYS A 258 -4.80 -9.24 14.40
CA CYS A 258 -3.62 -9.52 15.21
C CYS A 258 -3.94 -10.43 16.39
N PHE A 259 -2.86 -10.96 16.97
CA PHE A 259 -2.89 -11.74 18.20
C PHE A 259 -1.76 -11.32 19.14
N GLY A 260 -2.01 -11.47 20.43
CA GLY A 260 -1.04 -11.20 21.50
C GLY A 260 -1.10 -9.76 22.02
N PRO A 261 -0.22 -9.40 22.97
CA PRO A 261 -0.42 -8.19 23.78
C PRO A 261 0.19 -6.91 23.17
N PHE A 262 0.91 -6.99 22.05
CA PHE A 262 1.71 -5.89 21.52
C PHE A 262 1.14 -5.30 20.26
N ASN A 263 0.77 -4.02 20.32
CA ASN A 263 0.16 -3.26 19.22
C ASN A 263 -1.06 -3.97 18.63
N CYS A 264 -1.81 -4.62 19.50
CA CYS A 264 -2.96 -5.41 19.15
C CYS A 264 -4.09 -5.03 20.11
N TYR A 265 -5.10 -4.37 19.58
CA TYR A 265 -6.27 -3.99 20.36
C TYR A 265 -7.30 -5.11 20.29
N ASP A 266 -7.51 -5.77 21.43
CA ASP A 266 -8.44 -6.88 21.61
C ASP A 266 -9.23 -6.68 22.91
N PRO A 267 -10.36 -5.96 22.87
CA PRO A 267 -11.18 -5.74 24.05
C PRO A 267 -12.02 -6.96 24.44
N SER A 268 -12.28 -7.88 23.49
CA SER A 268 -13.02 -9.14 23.66
C SER A 268 -13.06 -9.89 22.31
N GLY A 269 -13.34 -11.19 22.37
CA GLY A 269 -13.34 -12.06 21.18
C GLY A 269 -12.09 -12.92 21.11
N SER A 270 -11.87 -13.56 19.97
CA SER A 270 -10.69 -14.38 19.67
C SER A 270 -9.65 -13.63 18.86
N ASN A 271 -10.09 -12.62 18.10
CA ASN A 271 -9.28 -11.88 17.13
C ASN A 271 -9.24 -10.38 17.50
N GLY A 272 -8.02 -9.87 17.68
CA GLY A 272 -7.75 -8.44 17.82
C GLY A 272 -7.48 -7.77 16.49
N VAL A 273 -7.30 -6.45 16.52
CA VAL A 273 -6.90 -5.64 15.35
C VAL A 273 -5.65 -4.83 15.63
N LEU A 274 -4.82 -4.66 14.61
CA LEU A 274 -3.59 -3.86 14.71
C LEU A 274 -3.94 -2.45 15.21
N SER A 275 -3.13 -1.95 16.13
CA SER A 275 -3.35 -0.62 16.74
C SER A 275 -2.02 -0.06 17.23
N ILE A 276 -1.86 1.26 17.20
CA ILE A 276 -0.67 1.94 17.76
C ILE A 276 -0.49 1.58 19.25
N THR A 277 -1.58 1.33 19.97
CA THR A 277 -1.58 0.93 21.38
C THR A 277 -2.57 -0.21 21.61
N SER A 278 -2.22 -1.15 22.49
CA SER A 278 -3.12 -2.25 22.87
C SER A 278 -4.21 -1.83 23.87
N LYS A 279 -4.18 -0.60 24.40
CA LYS A 279 -5.09 -0.15 25.47
C LYS A 279 -6.41 0.43 24.95
N GLN A 280 -6.37 1.05 23.78
CA GLN A 280 -7.53 1.65 23.12
C GLN A 280 -7.32 1.50 21.62
N TYR A 281 -8.41 1.33 20.86
CA TYR A 281 -8.28 1.30 19.42
C TYR A 281 -7.73 2.63 18.91
N SER A 282 -6.62 2.56 18.18
CA SER A 282 -6.04 3.66 17.45
C SER A 282 -5.52 3.08 16.15
N ASN A 283 -6.25 3.31 15.06
CA ASN A 283 -5.91 2.84 13.73
C ASN A 283 -4.42 3.13 13.45
N ALA A 284 -3.66 2.08 13.16
CA ALA A 284 -2.21 2.19 13.06
C ALA A 284 -1.80 2.87 11.76
N TYR A 285 -2.48 2.52 10.68
CA TYR A 285 -2.06 2.82 9.32
C TYR A 285 -3.21 3.27 8.43
N ASN A 286 -3.91 4.31 8.89
CA ASN A 286 -4.91 5.00 8.09
C ASN A 286 -4.24 5.86 7.00
N SER A 287 -4.84 5.87 5.81
CA SER A 287 -4.47 6.82 4.77
C SER A 287 -4.96 8.24 5.10
N ARG A 288 -4.29 9.26 4.54
CA ARG A 288 -4.61 10.67 4.78
C ARG A 288 -3.95 11.57 3.73
N LEU A 289 -4.41 12.81 3.65
CA LEU A 289 -3.79 13.84 2.78
C LEU A 289 -2.27 13.95 3.00
N GLY A 290 -1.51 13.84 1.91
CA GLY A 290 -0.06 13.84 1.86
C GLY A 290 0.57 12.48 2.14
N TRP A 291 1.79 12.50 2.65
CA TRP A 291 2.47 11.25 2.98
C TRP A 291 1.80 10.53 4.16
N ASP A 292 1.59 9.22 4.02
CA ASP A 292 1.11 8.36 5.09
C ASP A 292 1.79 6.97 5.09
N PHE A 293 1.59 6.23 6.18
CA PHE A 293 2.17 4.90 6.29
C PHE A 293 1.51 3.89 5.35
N ALA A 294 0.26 4.11 4.94
CA ALA A 294 -0.50 3.17 4.12
C ALA A 294 0.01 3.11 2.68
N THR A 295 0.40 4.26 2.13
CA THR A 295 0.75 4.39 0.71
C THR A 295 1.98 5.26 0.43
N GLY A 296 2.65 5.76 1.46
CA GLY A 296 3.82 6.60 1.29
C GLY A 296 3.41 7.94 0.70
N ILE A 297 4.09 8.37 -0.37
CA ILE A 297 3.70 9.57 -1.14
C ILE A 297 2.38 9.35 -1.90
N GLY A 298 1.96 8.11 -2.14
CA GLY A 298 0.85 7.77 -3.03
C GLY A 298 1.33 7.03 -4.27
N THR A 299 0.50 6.99 -5.32
CA THR A 299 0.81 6.27 -6.56
C THR A 299 1.35 7.19 -7.65
N LEU A 300 2.05 6.61 -8.62
CA LEU A 300 2.75 7.39 -9.64
C LEU A 300 1.89 7.62 -10.88
N ASN A 301 1.70 8.88 -11.26
CA ASN A 301 1.42 9.20 -12.65
C ASN A 301 2.73 9.15 -13.44
N VAL A 302 2.99 8.02 -14.11
CA VAL A 302 4.28 7.76 -14.78
C VAL A 302 4.63 8.81 -15.84
N SER A 303 3.63 9.29 -16.59
CA SER A 303 3.85 10.34 -17.60
C SER A 303 4.36 11.61 -16.95
N ASN A 304 3.67 12.07 -15.90
CA ASN A 304 4.05 13.29 -15.18
C ASN A 304 5.37 13.10 -14.44
N LEU A 305 5.62 11.95 -13.83
CA LEU A 305 6.89 11.65 -13.20
C LEU A 305 8.07 11.82 -14.18
N VAL A 306 7.97 11.26 -15.38
CA VAL A 306 9.00 11.38 -16.41
C VAL A 306 9.15 12.83 -16.87
N THR A 307 8.05 13.53 -17.13
CA THR A 307 8.07 14.94 -17.55
C THR A 307 8.67 15.87 -16.48
N HIS A 308 8.35 15.62 -15.21
CA HIS A 308 8.75 16.47 -14.09
C HIS A 308 10.10 16.08 -13.47
N TRP A 309 10.72 14.97 -13.90
CA TRP A 309 11.92 14.41 -13.28
C TRP A 309 13.06 15.44 -13.09
N ASN A 310 13.35 16.22 -14.14
CA ASN A 310 14.44 17.20 -14.15
C ASN A 310 14.09 18.53 -13.45
N PHE A 311 12.87 18.67 -12.92
CA PHE A 311 12.42 19.85 -12.16
C PHE A 311 12.41 19.61 -10.65
N ALA A 312 12.97 18.48 -10.20
CA ALA A 312 13.04 18.13 -8.79
C ALA A 312 13.96 19.05 -7.97
N PHE A 313 14.92 19.74 -8.61
CA PHE A 313 15.93 20.58 -7.97
C PHE A 313 16.11 21.91 -8.69
#